data_AF-A0A7C4XHF3-F1
#
_entry.id   AF-A0A7C4XHF3-F1
#
_cell.length_a   1.000
_cell.length_b   1.000
_cell.length_c   1.000
_cell.angle_alpha   90.00
_cell.angle_beta   90.00
_cell.angle_gamma   90.00
#
_symmetry.space_group_name_H-M   'P 1'
#
loop_
_entity.id
_entity.type
_entity.pdbx_description
1 polymer ?
#
loop_
_entity_poly.entity_id
_entity_poly.type
_entity_poly.pdbx_seq_one_letter_code
_entity_poly.pdbx_strand_id
1 'polypeptide(L)'
;MKKRVLKMLLILVSLSFPWGVASAQVHKKCLACHQDYKDMAGIMAGDFGTLSKKAGTFTLDTGDATHVLRIQEGIKLKNLGQLEEAKQGLAVLVKVEKKGDETIAKEFIAKPKFEVPESQLMKLEQLKELVSKGPEKGNYVLVDSRPENHYQAGHIPTSINIPFPKMKEMLGALPKEKDKLVIFYCLGVR
;
A
#
# COMPACT_ATOMS: atom_id res chain seq x y z
N MET A 1 23.51 58.64 -47.64
CA MET A 1 24.13 58.05 -46.43
C MET A 1 23.19 58.19 -45.24
N LYS A 2 22.60 57.10 -44.73
CA LYS A 2 22.10 56.94 -43.35
C LYS A 2 21.66 55.48 -43.18
N LYS A 3 22.54 54.65 -42.60
CA LYS A 3 22.25 53.25 -42.24
C LYS A 3 21.32 53.25 -41.02
N ARG A 4 20.12 52.65 -41.13
CA ARG A 4 19.25 52.38 -39.98
C ARG A 4 19.70 51.07 -39.32
N VAL A 5 20.24 51.19 -38.12
CA VAL A 5 20.62 50.08 -37.25
C VAL A 5 19.34 49.48 -36.65
N LEU A 6 19.09 48.20 -36.93
CA LEU A 6 17.99 47.43 -36.37
C LEU A 6 18.35 47.04 -34.93
N LYS A 7 17.69 47.68 -33.94
CA LYS A 7 17.76 47.29 -32.53
C LYS A 7 17.01 45.97 -32.34
N MET A 8 17.74 44.87 -32.17
CA MET A 8 17.21 43.59 -31.74
C MET A 8 16.92 43.67 -30.23
N LEU A 9 15.63 43.81 -29.89
CA LEU A 9 15.15 43.80 -28.51
C LEU A 9 15.01 42.33 -28.06
N LEU A 10 15.96 41.87 -27.24
CA LEU A 10 15.93 40.54 -26.63
C LEU A 10 14.87 40.55 -25.50
N ILE A 11 13.68 40.01 -25.77
CA ILE A 11 12.65 39.80 -24.74
C ILE A 11 13.02 38.53 -23.98
N LEU A 12 13.56 38.68 -22.77
CA LEU A 12 13.67 37.58 -21.80
C LEU A 12 12.24 37.21 -21.36
N VAL A 13 11.68 36.16 -21.96
CA VAL A 13 10.50 35.49 -21.43
C VAL A 13 10.95 34.71 -20.20
N SER A 14 10.71 35.27 -19.01
CA SER A 14 10.83 34.53 -17.75
C SER A 14 9.74 33.47 -17.73
N LEU A 15 10.07 32.26 -18.21
CA LEU A 15 9.30 31.06 -17.95
C LEU A 15 9.40 30.78 -16.45
N SER A 16 8.44 31.32 -15.70
CA SER A 16 8.13 30.90 -14.34
C SER A 16 7.77 29.42 -14.41
N PHE A 17 8.75 28.55 -14.22
CA PHE A 17 8.53 27.12 -14.04
C PHE A 17 7.62 26.97 -12.82
N PRO A 18 6.37 26.49 -12.97
CA PRO A 18 5.56 26.17 -11.82
C PRO A 18 6.33 25.12 -11.02
N TRP A 19 6.69 25.49 -9.78
CA TRP A 19 7.33 24.59 -8.84
C TRP A 19 6.60 23.26 -8.86
N GLY A 20 7.30 22.21 -9.28
CA GLY A 20 6.73 20.89 -9.43
C GLY A 20 6.03 20.49 -8.14
N VAL A 21 4.75 20.11 -8.26
CA VAL A 21 4.03 19.43 -7.19
C VAL A 21 4.88 18.24 -6.78
N ALA A 22 5.36 18.23 -5.53
CA ALA A 22 6.19 17.15 -5.03
C ALA A 22 5.44 15.82 -5.23
N SER A 23 6.03 14.93 -6.03
CA SER A 23 5.47 13.60 -6.30
C SER A 23 5.24 12.84 -5.00
N ALA A 24 4.18 12.04 -4.93
CA ALA A 24 3.88 11.19 -3.78
C ALA A 24 5.09 10.30 -3.44
N GLN A 25 5.54 10.33 -2.19
CA GLN A 25 6.69 9.53 -1.72
C GLN A 25 6.17 8.23 -1.14
N VAL A 26 6.04 7.22 -2.01
CA VAL A 26 5.36 5.97 -1.71
C VAL A 26 6.25 4.79 -2.02
N HIS A 27 6.45 3.93 -1.03
CA HIS A 27 7.19 2.69 -1.22
C HIS A 27 6.53 1.81 -2.27
N LYS A 28 7.32 1.26 -3.21
CA LYS A 28 6.88 0.33 -4.26
C LYS A 28 6.00 -0.82 -3.74
N LYS A 29 6.25 -1.33 -2.52
CA LYS A 29 5.43 -2.39 -1.92
C LYS A 29 4.02 -1.93 -1.54
N CYS A 30 3.86 -0.66 -1.17
CA CYS A 30 2.55 -0.07 -0.93
C CYS A 30 1.79 0.02 -2.26
N LEU A 31 2.45 0.42 -3.35
CA LEU A 31 1.86 0.49 -4.69
C LEU A 31 1.42 -0.87 -5.25
N ALA A 32 1.95 -1.98 -4.71
CA ALA A 32 1.48 -3.31 -5.08
C ALA A 32 0.02 -3.56 -4.68
N CYS A 33 -0.49 -2.88 -3.63
CA CYS A 33 -1.88 -3.02 -3.20
C CYS A 33 -2.67 -1.70 -3.30
N HIS A 34 -1.99 -0.56 -3.25
CA HIS A 34 -2.54 0.80 -3.23
C HIS A 34 -2.01 1.60 -4.42
N GLN A 35 -2.42 1.22 -5.62
CA GLN A 35 -1.97 1.85 -6.87
C GLN A 35 -2.38 3.33 -6.96
N ASP A 36 -3.45 3.72 -6.26
CA ASP A 36 -3.99 5.07 -6.17
C ASP A 36 -3.08 6.03 -5.38
N TYR A 37 -2.22 5.52 -4.49
CA TYR A 37 -1.35 6.37 -3.67
C TYR A 37 -0.37 7.20 -4.50
N LYS A 38 0.01 6.75 -5.70
CA LYS A 38 0.91 7.49 -6.60
C LYS A 38 0.32 8.83 -7.06
N ASP A 39 -1.01 8.92 -7.11
CA ASP A 39 -1.75 10.07 -7.64
C ASP A 39 -2.24 11.00 -6.52
N MET A 40 -2.04 10.62 -5.26
CA MET A 40 -2.47 11.39 -4.09
C MET A 40 -1.40 12.42 -3.68
N ALA A 41 -1.76 13.69 -3.67
CA ALA A 41 -0.89 14.75 -3.15
C ALA A 41 -0.90 14.78 -1.60
N GLY A 42 0.23 15.17 -1.01
CA GLY A 42 0.33 15.38 0.44
C GLY A 42 0.28 14.09 1.27
N ILE A 43 0.68 12.96 0.68
CA ILE A 43 0.85 11.69 1.40
C ILE A 43 2.26 11.15 1.26
N MET A 44 2.66 10.39 2.27
CA MET A 44 3.82 9.51 2.24
C MET A 44 3.39 8.14 2.75
N ALA A 45 3.85 7.07 2.12
CA ALA A 45 3.51 5.72 2.56
C ALA A 45 4.71 4.79 2.46
N GLY A 46 4.86 3.94 3.48
CA GLY A 46 6.06 3.15 3.65
C GLY A 46 6.11 2.48 5.02
N ASP A 47 7.31 2.16 5.48
CA ASP A 47 7.52 1.55 6.78
C ASP A 47 7.81 2.58 7.86
N PHE A 48 7.05 2.48 8.93
CA PHE A 48 7.38 3.17 10.16
C PHE A 48 8.74 2.71 10.69
N GLY A 49 9.58 3.66 11.07
CA GLY A 49 10.88 3.43 11.68
C GLY A 49 10.89 3.78 13.17
N THR A 50 11.77 4.68 13.58
CA THR A 50 11.99 5.02 15.00
C THR A 50 11.16 6.22 15.43
N LEU A 51 10.52 6.14 16.60
CA LEU A 51 9.85 7.25 17.28
C LEU A 51 10.79 7.94 18.26
N SER A 52 10.93 9.27 18.14
CA SER A 52 11.62 10.12 19.12
C SER A 52 10.61 11.04 19.81
N LYS A 53 10.18 10.65 21.01
CA LYS A 53 9.24 11.47 21.82
C LYS A 53 9.83 12.82 22.20
N LYS A 54 11.13 12.85 22.54
CA LYS A 54 11.83 14.07 22.94
C LYS A 54 11.92 15.09 21.81
N ALA A 55 12.13 14.63 20.57
CA ALA A 55 12.22 15.50 19.41
C ALA A 55 10.85 15.78 18.76
N GLY A 56 9.81 15.00 19.11
CA GLY A 56 8.50 15.06 18.47
C GLY A 56 8.57 14.63 17.00
N THR A 57 9.36 13.59 16.70
CA THR A 57 9.58 13.12 15.32
C THR A 57 9.49 11.60 15.22
N PHE A 58 9.22 11.08 14.02
CA PHE A 58 9.44 9.68 13.68
C PHE A 58 10.08 9.54 12.30
N THR A 59 10.69 8.40 12.02
CA THR A 59 11.23 8.10 10.68
C THR A 59 10.26 7.27 9.86
N LEU A 60 10.19 7.53 8.55
CA LEU A 60 9.39 6.79 7.58
C LEU A 60 10.26 6.37 6.40
N ASP A 61 10.39 5.06 6.18
CA ASP A 61 11.10 4.52 5.03
C ASP A 61 10.15 4.36 3.83
N THR A 62 10.41 5.11 2.77
CA THR A 62 9.63 5.09 1.52
C THR A 62 10.25 4.18 0.45
N GLY A 63 11.22 3.34 0.84
CA GLY A 63 11.97 2.44 -0.04
C GLY A 63 13.12 3.12 -0.79
N ASP A 64 12.91 4.34 -1.27
CA ASP A 64 13.96 5.11 -1.95
C ASP A 64 14.75 6.00 -0.97
N ALA A 65 14.12 6.39 0.15
CA ALA A 65 14.75 7.17 1.22
C ALA A 65 14.00 7.02 2.55
N THR A 66 14.74 7.23 3.65
CA THR A 66 14.21 7.38 5.00
C THR A 66 14.02 8.86 5.32
N HIS A 67 12.79 9.24 5.67
CA HIS A 67 12.42 10.61 5.97
C HIS A 67 12.20 10.80 7.46
N VAL A 68 12.64 11.93 8.00
CA VAL A 68 12.33 12.34 9.38
C VAL A 68 11.11 13.25 9.33
N LEU A 69 10.00 12.83 9.93
CA LEU A 69 8.74 13.57 9.95
C LEU A 69 8.49 14.14 11.35
N ARG A 70 8.17 15.43 11.42
CA ARG A 70 7.75 16.09 12.67
C ARG A 70 6.28 15.81 12.94
N ILE A 71 5.96 15.45 14.17
CA ILE A 71 4.60 15.12 14.60
C ILE A 71 3.84 16.43 14.85
N GLN A 72 2.68 16.60 14.21
CA GLN A 72 1.78 17.69 14.56
C GLN A 72 1.20 17.46 15.96
N GLU A 73 1.10 18.52 16.76
CA GLU A 73 0.37 18.48 18.03
C GLU A 73 -1.09 18.02 17.78
N GLY A 74 -1.53 16.99 18.51
CA GLY A 74 -2.86 16.39 18.31
C GLY A 74 -3.00 15.60 17.00
N ILE A 75 -1.92 15.00 16.51
CA ILE A 75 -1.92 14.15 15.31
C ILE A 75 -3.10 13.16 15.30
N LYS A 76 -3.79 13.06 14.16
CA LYS A 76 -4.90 12.12 14.00
C LYS A 76 -4.34 10.71 13.80
N LEU A 77 -4.73 9.77 14.65
CA LEU A 77 -4.34 8.36 14.53
C LEU A 77 -5.51 7.53 14.01
N LYS A 78 -5.23 6.65 13.06
CA LYS A 78 -6.15 5.60 12.60
C LYS A 78 -5.52 4.24 12.77
N ASN A 79 -6.30 3.30 13.29
CA ASN A 79 -5.92 1.91 13.56
C ASN A 79 -4.80 1.73 14.61
N LEU A 80 -4.53 2.77 15.41
CA LEU A 80 -3.66 2.74 16.59
C LEU A 80 -4.25 3.63 17.69
N GLY A 81 -4.08 3.23 18.95
CA GLY A 81 -4.47 4.08 20.09
C GLY A 81 -3.48 5.21 20.34
N GLN A 82 -2.18 4.92 20.19
CA GLN A 82 -1.08 5.84 20.36
C GLN A 82 0.08 5.48 19.41
N LEU A 83 0.98 6.43 19.13
CA LEU A 83 2.10 6.21 18.19
C LEU A 83 3.12 5.17 18.69
N GLU A 84 3.22 4.97 19.99
CA GLU A 84 4.12 4.03 20.63
C GLU A 84 3.79 2.57 20.34
N GLU A 85 2.55 2.29 19.95
CA GLU A 85 2.13 0.95 19.53
C GLU A 85 2.67 0.60 18.14
N ALA A 86 3.13 1.60 17.37
CA ALA A 86 3.74 1.37 16.07
C ALA A 86 5.13 0.75 16.24
N LYS A 87 5.28 -0.48 15.71
CA LYS A 87 6.56 -1.19 15.68
C LYS A 87 7.31 -0.84 14.40
N GLN A 88 8.64 -0.87 14.46
CA GLN A 88 9.49 -0.71 13.27
C GLN A 88 9.11 -1.73 12.20
N GLY A 89 9.02 -1.28 10.95
CA GLY A 89 8.55 -2.09 9.81
C GLY A 89 7.04 -2.13 9.64
N LEU A 90 6.26 -1.47 10.51
CA LEU A 90 4.80 -1.35 10.33
C LEU A 90 4.51 -0.53 9.08
N ALA A 91 3.76 -1.09 8.15
CA ALA A 91 3.32 -0.38 6.96
C ALA A 91 2.25 0.67 7.31
N VAL A 92 2.52 1.92 6.94
CA VAL A 92 1.67 3.08 7.29
C VAL A 92 1.51 4.04 6.10
N LEU A 93 0.40 4.77 6.11
CA LEU A 93 0.21 5.98 5.31
C LEU A 93 0.19 7.18 6.25
N VAL A 94 0.94 8.21 5.91
CA VAL A 94 1.02 9.45 6.64
C VAL A 94 0.57 10.58 5.72
N LYS A 95 -0.41 11.37 6.16
CA LYS A 95 -0.70 12.64 5.48
C LYS A 95 0.24 13.70 6.00
N VAL A 96 0.91 14.38 5.08
CA VAL A 96 1.99 15.32 5.39
C VAL A 96 1.73 16.70 4.80
N GLU A 97 2.34 17.70 5.42
CA GLU A 97 2.45 19.06 4.91
C GLU A 97 3.90 19.53 5.00
N LYS A 98 4.40 20.18 3.95
CA LYS A 98 5.72 20.82 3.99
C LYS A 98 5.59 22.23 4.56
N LYS A 99 6.40 22.54 5.58
CA LYS A 99 6.50 23.88 6.16
C LYS A 99 7.97 24.27 6.23
N GLY A 100 8.43 25.03 5.23
CA GLY A 100 9.86 25.26 5.03
C GLY A 100 10.58 23.95 4.71
N ASP A 101 11.66 23.67 5.42
CA ASP A 101 12.44 22.43 5.26
C ASP A 101 11.87 21.25 6.06
N GLU A 102 10.89 21.49 6.95
CA GLU A 102 10.29 20.45 7.76
C GLU A 102 9.09 19.81 7.05
N THR A 103 8.98 18.48 7.18
CA THR A 103 7.79 17.73 6.77
C THR A 103 6.98 17.36 8.01
N ILE A 104 5.77 17.87 8.11
CA ILE A 104 4.88 17.74 9.27
C ILE A 104 3.84 16.65 9.00
N ALA A 105 3.77 15.64 9.87
CA ALA A 105 2.77 14.59 9.85
C ALA A 105 1.48 15.03 10.56
N LYS A 106 0.37 15.09 9.81
CA LYS A 106 -0.96 15.51 10.30
C LYS A 106 -1.87 14.34 10.68
N GLU A 107 -1.78 13.25 9.93
CA GLU A 107 -2.58 12.06 10.12
C GLU A 107 -1.71 10.83 9.90
N PHE A 108 -1.75 9.88 10.83
CA PHE A 108 -1.02 8.63 10.80
C PHE A 108 -2.02 7.48 10.69
N ILE A 109 -1.93 6.70 9.62
CA ILE A 109 -2.86 5.64 9.31
C ILE A 109 -2.08 4.33 9.26
N ALA A 110 -2.19 3.53 10.32
CA ALA A 110 -1.63 2.19 10.32
C ALA A 110 -2.51 1.24 9.51
N LYS A 111 -1.90 0.19 8.94
CA LYS A 111 -2.67 -0.93 8.42
C LYS A 111 -3.54 -1.51 9.55
N PRO A 112 -4.85 -1.73 9.35
CA PRO A 112 -5.71 -2.29 10.38
C PRO A 112 -5.25 -3.70 10.75
N LYS A 113 -5.35 -4.02 12.04
CA LYS A 113 -5.32 -5.42 12.50
C LYS A 113 -6.64 -6.05 12.08
N PHE A 114 -6.59 -7.05 11.21
CA PHE A 114 -7.75 -7.79 10.77
C PHE A 114 -7.68 -9.20 11.35
N GLU A 115 -8.68 -9.56 12.15
CA GLU A 115 -8.89 -10.92 12.64
C GLU A 115 -10.01 -11.55 11.82
N VAL A 116 -9.76 -12.72 11.27
CA VAL A 116 -10.77 -13.47 10.51
C VAL A 116 -11.75 -14.07 11.53
N PRO A 117 -13.07 -13.85 11.41
CA PRO A 117 -14.05 -14.48 12.28
C PRO A 117 -13.90 -16.00 12.29
N GLU A 118 -14.04 -16.65 13.44
CA GLU A 118 -13.92 -18.12 13.54
C GLU A 118 -14.86 -18.86 12.59
N SER A 119 -16.05 -18.31 12.32
CA SER A 119 -17.02 -18.87 11.37
C SER A 119 -16.57 -18.84 9.91
N GLN A 120 -15.58 -18.03 9.57
CA GLN A 120 -14.98 -17.91 8.24
C GLN A 120 -13.60 -18.59 8.16
N LEU A 121 -13.16 -19.22 9.25
CA LEU A 121 -11.92 -19.99 9.28
C LEU A 121 -12.19 -21.45 8.94
N MET A 122 -11.33 -22.01 8.10
CA MET A 122 -11.32 -23.43 7.78
C MET A 122 -10.05 -24.06 8.35
N LYS A 123 -10.21 -25.17 9.08
CA LYS A 123 -9.06 -25.93 9.61
C LYS A 123 -8.42 -26.78 8.51
N LEU A 124 -7.14 -27.09 8.69
CA LEU A 124 -6.35 -27.88 7.75
C LEU A 124 -7.00 -29.22 7.40
N GLU A 125 -7.53 -29.95 8.40
CA GLU A 125 -8.16 -31.26 8.18
C GLU A 125 -9.42 -31.18 7.30
N GLN A 126 -10.24 -30.14 7.50
CA GLN A 126 -11.44 -29.90 6.69
C GLN A 126 -11.07 -29.60 5.24
N LEU A 127 -10.04 -28.77 5.04
CA LEU A 127 -9.54 -28.46 3.70
C LEU A 127 -8.98 -29.71 3.01
N LYS A 128 -8.22 -30.53 3.73
CA LYS A 128 -7.65 -31.78 3.20
C LYS A 128 -8.73 -32.75 2.75
N GLU A 129 -9.82 -32.87 3.50
CA GLU A 129 -10.97 -33.69 3.12
C GLU A 129 -11.70 -33.17 1.87
N LEU A 130 -11.84 -31.84 1.72
CA LEU A 130 -12.40 -31.26 0.51
C LEU A 130 -11.50 -31.51 -0.71
N VAL A 131 -10.20 -31.31 -0.55
CA VAL A 131 -9.21 -31.54 -1.60
C VAL A 131 -9.18 -33.00 -2.05
N SER A 132 -9.33 -33.96 -1.14
CA SER A 132 -9.39 -35.39 -1.50
C SER A 132 -10.66 -35.77 -2.27
N LYS A 133 -11.78 -35.07 -2.05
CA LYS A 133 -13.03 -35.26 -2.82
C LYS A 133 -12.99 -34.59 -4.20
N GLY A 134 -12.16 -33.55 -4.36
CA GLY A 134 -12.08 -32.73 -5.56
C GLY A 134 -13.16 -31.63 -5.62
N PRO A 135 -12.98 -30.61 -6.48
CA PRO A 135 -13.79 -29.38 -6.46
C PRO A 135 -15.26 -29.59 -6.84
N GLU A 136 -15.56 -30.54 -7.72
CA GLU A 136 -16.93 -30.84 -8.15
C GLU A 136 -17.73 -31.51 -7.04
N LYS A 137 -17.23 -32.62 -6.48
CA LYS A 137 -17.91 -33.37 -5.41
C LYS A 137 -17.91 -32.61 -4.09
N GLY A 138 -16.86 -31.86 -3.80
CA GLY A 138 -16.77 -31.01 -2.61
C GLY A 138 -17.50 -29.68 -2.74
N ASN A 139 -18.01 -29.34 -3.94
CA ASN A 139 -18.67 -28.07 -4.28
C ASN A 139 -17.94 -26.83 -3.74
N TYR A 140 -16.65 -26.68 -4.07
CA TYR A 140 -15.83 -25.57 -3.60
C TYR A 140 -14.92 -25.00 -4.69
N VAL A 141 -14.42 -23.79 -4.46
CA VAL A 141 -13.31 -23.18 -5.20
C VAL A 141 -12.21 -22.84 -4.21
N LEU A 142 -10.99 -23.31 -4.45
CA LEU A 142 -9.83 -22.99 -3.65
C LEU A 142 -8.96 -21.96 -4.37
N VAL A 143 -8.65 -20.87 -3.68
CA VAL A 143 -7.94 -19.72 -4.22
C VAL A 143 -6.65 -19.50 -3.43
N ASP A 144 -5.53 -19.57 -4.15
CA ASP A 144 -4.23 -19.16 -3.65
C ASP A 144 -4.04 -17.65 -3.86
N SER A 145 -4.03 -16.88 -2.77
CA SER A 145 -3.83 -15.42 -2.80
C SER A 145 -2.38 -14.98 -2.87
N ARG A 146 -1.43 -15.93 -2.91
CA ARG A 146 0.01 -15.65 -2.91
C ARG A 146 0.49 -15.13 -4.27
N PRO A 147 1.66 -14.44 -4.30
CA PRO A 147 2.31 -14.09 -5.55
C PRO A 147 2.59 -15.32 -6.43
N GLU A 148 2.54 -15.13 -7.75
CA GLU A 148 2.66 -16.18 -8.77
C GLU A 148 3.88 -17.09 -8.56
N ASN A 149 5.05 -16.52 -8.23
CA ASN A 149 6.27 -17.30 -8.02
C ASN A 149 6.14 -18.31 -6.86
N HIS A 150 5.35 -18.00 -5.82
CA HIS A 150 5.07 -18.95 -4.74
C HIS A 150 4.11 -20.05 -5.17
N TYR A 151 3.13 -19.72 -6.00
CA TYR A 151 2.21 -20.71 -6.55
C TYR A 151 2.94 -21.70 -7.47
N GLN A 152 3.77 -21.19 -8.39
CA GLN A 152 4.56 -22.01 -9.31
C GLN A 152 5.60 -22.89 -8.61
N ALA A 153 6.18 -22.42 -7.51
CA ALA A 153 7.10 -23.23 -6.70
C ALA A 153 6.41 -24.41 -5.98
N GLY A 154 5.08 -24.34 -5.81
CA GLY A 154 4.28 -25.37 -5.17
C GLY A 154 3.03 -24.79 -4.52
N HIS A 155 1.89 -25.44 -4.75
CA HIS A 155 0.58 -25.00 -4.29
C HIS A 155 -0.29 -26.18 -3.87
N ILE A 156 -1.37 -25.88 -3.15
CA ILE A 156 -2.36 -26.90 -2.78
C ILE A 156 -3.07 -27.39 -4.05
N PRO A 157 -3.18 -28.70 -4.29
CA PRO A 157 -3.90 -29.23 -5.45
C PRO A 157 -5.31 -28.64 -5.57
N THR A 158 -5.80 -28.53 -6.81
CA THR A 158 -7.10 -27.95 -7.19
C THR A 158 -7.25 -26.43 -6.99
N SER A 159 -6.22 -25.75 -6.45
CA SER A 159 -6.26 -24.30 -6.29
C SER A 159 -6.00 -23.53 -7.58
N ILE A 160 -6.70 -22.42 -7.77
CA ILE A 160 -6.40 -21.39 -8.77
C ILE A 160 -5.59 -20.27 -8.13
N ASN A 161 -4.65 -19.66 -8.86
CA ASN A 161 -3.91 -18.51 -8.36
C ASN A 161 -4.67 -17.22 -8.65
N ILE A 162 -4.97 -16.45 -7.61
CA ILE A 162 -5.49 -15.08 -7.70
C ILE A 162 -4.67 -14.22 -6.74
N PRO A 163 -3.50 -13.70 -7.16
CA PRO A 163 -2.66 -12.89 -6.31
C PRO A 163 -3.42 -11.68 -5.77
N PHE A 164 -3.28 -11.39 -4.47
CA PHE A 164 -3.99 -10.27 -3.83
C PHE A 164 -3.86 -8.92 -4.61
N PRO A 165 -2.66 -8.50 -5.08
CA PRO A 165 -2.50 -7.33 -5.94
C PRO A 165 -3.35 -7.29 -7.21
N LYS A 166 -3.64 -8.46 -7.79
CA LYS A 166 -4.39 -8.61 -9.05
C LYS A 166 -5.84 -9.04 -8.85
N MET A 167 -6.27 -9.21 -7.59
CA MET A 167 -7.58 -9.75 -7.27
C MET A 167 -8.72 -8.96 -7.91
N LYS A 168 -8.62 -7.63 -7.93
CA LYS A 168 -9.63 -6.74 -8.54
C LYS A 168 -9.83 -7.01 -10.04
N GLU A 169 -8.74 -7.28 -10.75
CA GLU A 169 -8.75 -7.58 -12.20
C GLU A 169 -9.26 -9.00 -12.47
N MET A 170 -9.05 -9.90 -11.51
CA MET A 170 -9.36 -11.33 -11.63
C MET A 170 -10.67 -11.74 -10.94
N LEU A 171 -11.51 -10.79 -10.49
CA LEU A 171 -12.79 -11.10 -9.85
C LEU A 171 -13.71 -11.95 -10.74
N GLY A 172 -13.58 -11.85 -12.06
CA GLY A 172 -14.33 -12.68 -13.01
C GLY A 172 -13.96 -14.17 -13.00
N ALA A 173 -12.83 -14.55 -12.39
CA ALA A 173 -12.43 -15.95 -12.20
C ALA A 173 -13.16 -16.62 -11.01
N LEU A 174 -13.81 -15.83 -10.15
CA LEU A 174 -14.60 -16.35 -9.04
C LEU A 174 -15.97 -16.86 -9.54
N PRO A 175 -16.57 -17.84 -8.84
CA PRO A 175 -17.90 -18.33 -9.19
C PRO A 175 -18.93 -17.20 -9.12
N LYS A 176 -19.92 -17.26 -10.02
CA LYS A 176 -21.03 -16.30 -10.05
C LYS A 176 -22.07 -16.64 -8.99
N GLU A 177 -22.18 -17.93 -8.67
CA GLU A 177 -23.04 -18.52 -7.66
C GLU A 177 -22.62 -18.03 -6.26
N LYS A 178 -23.55 -17.40 -5.52
CA LYS A 178 -23.26 -16.80 -4.21
C LYS A 178 -23.29 -17.79 -3.05
N ASP A 179 -23.85 -18.97 -3.29
CA ASP A 179 -23.94 -20.10 -2.38
C ASP A 179 -22.74 -21.05 -2.49
N LYS A 180 -21.89 -20.89 -3.50
CA LYS A 180 -20.69 -21.72 -3.66
C LYS A 180 -19.62 -21.35 -2.63
N LEU A 181 -19.05 -22.37 -1.99
CA LEU A 181 -17.97 -22.20 -1.02
C LEU A 181 -16.68 -21.75 -1.72
N VAL A 182 -16.17 -20.58 -1.36
CA VAL A 182 -14.88 -20.05 -1.85
C VAL A 182 -13.91 -19.98 -0.68
N ILE A 183 -12.78 -20.68 -0.82
CA ILE A 183 -11.77 -20.82 0.22
C ILE A 183 -10.52 -20.08 -0.24
N PHE A 184 -10.11 -19.04 0.49
CA PHE A 184 -8.86 -18.33 0.22
C PHE A 184 -7.78 -18.80 1.19
N TYR A 185 -6.57 -19.03 0.68
CA TYR A 185 -5.38 -19.20 1.52
C TYR A 185 -4.25 -18.23 1.09
N CYS A 186 -3.34 -17.94 2.01
CA CYS A 186 -2.21 -17.04 1.80
C CYS A 186 -0.98 -17.50 2.60
N LEU A 187 0.07 -16.66 2.68
CA LEU A 187 1.28 -16.92 3.48
C LEU A 187 1.07 -16.74 5.00
N GLY A 188 -0.14 -16.41 5.44
CA GLY A 188 -0.45 -16.09 6.82
C GLY A 188 -0.19 -14.63 7.20
N VAL A 189 -0.39 -14.33 8.49
CA VAL A 189 -0.12 -13.01 9.08
C VAL A 189 1.38 -12.90 9.29
N ARG A 190 2.01 -11.88 8.70
CA ARG A 190 3.39 -11.46 8.98
C ARG A 190 3.37 -10.12 9.68
#